data_AF-A0A7D5VMN7-F1
#
_entry.id   AF-A0A7D5VMN7-F1
#
_cell.length_a   1.000
_cell.length_b   1.000
_cell.length_c   1.000
_cell.angle_alpha   90.00
_cell.angle_beta   90.00
_cell.angle_gamma   90.00
#
_symmetry.space_group_name_H-M   'P 1'
#
loop_
_entity.id
_entity.type
_entity.pdbx_description
1 polymer ?
#
loop_
_entity_poly.entity_id
_entity_poly.type
_entity_poly.pdbx_seq_one_letter_code
_entity_poly.pdbx_strand_id
1 'polypeptide(L)' 'MSHVNPDPEPERTTGLEPGGSVPPGETPPAESSMPQAATREPHANQRGWAKAPLALILAVVVLIAAFFLVYALVLIR' A
#
# COMPACT_ATOMS: atom_id res chain seq x y z
N MET A 1 -22.42 -6.04 10.48
CA MET A 1 -21.51 -5.39 9.51
C MET A 1 -21.88 -3.91 9.46
N SER A 2 -20.92 -3.00 9.67
CA SER A 2 -21.15 -1.56 9.53
C SER A 2 -21.17 -1.21 8.05
N HIS A 3 -22.24 -0.57 7.56
CA HIS A 3 -22.32 -0.07 6.20
C HIS A 3 -21.61 1.29 6.14
N VAL A 4 -20.64 1.46 5.25
CA VAL A 4 -20.03 2.76 4.98
C VAL A 4 -20.78 3.38 3.82
N ASN A 5 -21.38 4.55 4.03
CA ASN A 5 -22.02 5.27 2.94
C ASN A 5 -20.93 5.84 2.00
N PRO A 6 -20.90 5.47 0.71
CA PRO A 6 -19.99 6.08 -0.27
C PRO A 6 -20.34 7.52 -0.61
N ASP A 7 -21.57 7.96 -0.28
CA ASP A 7 -22.05 9.28 -0.65
C ASP A 7 -21.36 10.37 0.16
N PRO A 8 -21.01 11.49 -0.47
CA PRO A 8 -20.48 12.66 0.23
C PRO A 8 -21.47 13.16 1.29
N GLU A 9 -20.96 13.45 2.49
CA GLU A 9 -21.78 14.01 3.57
C GLU A 9 -22.19 15.46 3.23
N PRO A 10 -23.49 15.80 3.21
CA PRO A 10 -23.97 17.16 2.92
C PRO A 10 -23.38 18.21 3.87
N GLU A 11 -23.14 17.84 5.13
CA GLU A 11 -22.54 18.75 6.13
C GLU A 11 -21.06 19.06 5.89
N ARG A 12 -20.40 18.28 5.04
CA ARG A 12 -18.95 18.40 4.75
C ARG A 12 -18.65 18.69 3.29
N THR A 13 -19.68 18.81 2.47
CA THR A 13 -19.58 19.02 1.03
C THR A 13 -20.29 20.32 0.68
N THR A 14 -19.52 21.34 0.31
CA THR A 14 -20.06 22.66 -0.08
C THR A 14 -21.01 22.51 -1.26
N GLY A 15 -22.18 23.16 -1.17
CA GLY A 15 -23.18 23.18 -2.24
C GLY A 15 -23.95 21.88 -2.42
N LEU A 16 -23.83 20.91 -1.49
CA LEU A 16 -24.59 19.66 -1.54
C LEU A 16 -25.87 19.78 -0.71
N GLU A 17 -27.02 19.77 -1.37
CA GLU A 17 -28.32 19.77 -0.70
C GLU A 17 -28.66 18.38 -0.12
N PRO A 18 -29.46 18.31 0.96
CA PRO A 18 -30.03 17.06 1.45
C PRO A 18 -30.88 16.39 0.34
N GLY A 19 -30.30 15.41 -0.34
CA GLY A 19 -30.86 14.80 -1.55
C GLY A 19 -29.85 14.56 -2.67
N GLY A 20 -28.61 15.08 -2.54
CA GLY A 20 -27.52 14.80 -3.47
C GLY A 20 -27.44 15.76 -4.67
N SER A 21 -28.25 16.82 -4.68
CA SER A 21 -28.20 17.86 -5.72
C SER A 21 -27.20 18.96 -5.36
N VAL A 22 -26.69 19.64 -6.39
CA VAL A 22 -25.93 20.88 -6.26
C VAL A 22 -26.56 21.98 -7.13
N PRO A 23 -26.36 23.27 -6.81
CA PRO A 23 -26.84 24.37 -7.63
C PRO A 23 -26.32 24.31 -9.08
N PRO A 24 -27.12 24.77 -10.07
CA PRO A 24 -26.67 24.83 -11.45
C PRO A 24 -25.39 25.68 -11.61
N GLY A 25 -24.40 25.13 -12.30
CA GLY A 25 -23.11 25.79 -12.54
C GLY A 25 -22.00 25.40 -11.56
N GLU A 26 -22.34 24.71 -10.47
CA GLU A 26 -21.35 24.06 -9.60
C GLU A 26 -20.98 22.67 -10.15
N THR A 27 -19.77 22.21 -9.84
CA THR A 27 -19.35 20.86 -10.21
C THR A 27 -19.91 19.86 -9.18
N PRO A 28 -20.65 18.82 -9.58
CA PRO A 28 -21.14 17.80 -8.65
C PRO A 28 -20.00 17.14 -7.85
N PRO A 29 -20.25 16.70 -6.61
CA PRO A 29 -19.22 16.08 -5.80
C PRO A 29 -18.75 14.75 -6.39
N ALA A 30 -17.50 14.39 -6.12
CA ALA A 30 -16.93 13.13 -6.59
C ALA A 30 -17.66 11.94 -5.96
N GLU A 31 -18.21 11.06 -6.80
CA GLU A 31 -18.80 9.80 -6.38
C GLU A 31 -17.67 8.80 -6.01
N SER A 32 -17.74 8.21 -4.82
CA SER A 32 -16.76 7.21 -4.37
C SER A 32 -17.31 5.80 -4.57
N SER A 33 -17.00 5.14 -5.69
CA SER A 33 -17.41 3.73 -5.89
C SER A 33 -16.64 2.72 -5.01
N MET A 34 -15.61 3.18 -4.30
CA MET A 34 -14.75 2.36 -3.45
C MET A 34 -14.41 3.09 -2.15
N PRO A 35 -15.38 3.31 -1.23
CA PRO A 35 -15.14 4.07 0.00
C PRO A 35 -14.11 3.43 0.93
N GLN A 36 -13.74 2.16 0.70
CA GLN A 36 -12.69 1.44 1.42
C GLN A 36 -11.38 1.27 0.64
N ALA A 37 -11.27 1.70 -0.63
CA ALA A 37 -10.03 1.54 -1.38
C ALA A 37 -8.93 2.52 -0.95
N ALA A 38 -9.30 3.64 -0.33
CA ALA A 38 -8.34 4.54 0.31
C ALA A 38 -8.15 4.12 1.77
N THR A 39 -7.23 3.18 2.03
CA THR A 39 -6.76 2.98 3.40
C THR A 39 -5.99 4.23 3.81
N ARG A 40 -6.56 5.07 4.68
CA ARG A 40 -5.78 6.07 5.40
C ARG A 40 -4.86 5.29 6.32
N GLU A 41 -3.60 5.15 5.91
CA GLU A 41 -2.53 4.53 6.68
C GLU A 41 -1.72 5.62 7.38
N PRO A 42 -2.19 6.20 8.51
CA PRO A 42 -1.44 7.25 9.21
C PRO A 42 -0.08 6.74 9.73
N HIS A 43 0.09 5.42 9.83
CA HIS A 43 1.29 4.77 10.32
C HIS A 43 1.56 3.47 9.54
N ALA A 44 1.81 3.54 8.23
CA ALA A 44 2.44 2.46 7.48
C ALA A 44 3.89 2.24 7.96
N ASN A 45 4.06 1.85 9.23
CA ASN A 45 5.35 1.68 9.86
C ASN A 45 5.91 0.31 9.49
N GLN A 46 6.48 0.19 8.29
CA GLN A 46 7.21 -1.00 7.84
C GLN A 46 8.60 -1.15 8.53
N ARG A 47 8.92 -0.33 9.54
CA ARG A 47 10.27 -0.13 10.09
C ARG A 47 10.74 -1.27 11.01
N GLY A 48 10.71 -2.50 10.54
CA GLY A 48 11.26 -3.64 11.27
C GLY A 48 11.29 -4.94 10.48
N TRP A 49 10.28 -5.16 9.63
CA TRP A 49 10.11 -6.44 8.93
C TRP A 49 11.04 -6.64 7.74
N ALA A 50 11.61 -5.58 7.16
CA ALA A 50 12.51 -5.70 6.01
C ALA A 50 13.87 -6.34 6.34
N LYS A 51 14.32 -6.27 7.60
CA LYS A 51 15.67 -6.71 8.00
C LYS A 51 15.82 -8.24 7.98
N ALA A 52 14.80 -8.96 8.44
CA ALA A 52 14.81 -10.42 8.50
C ALA A 52 14.94 -11.10 7.12
N PRO A 53 14.09 -10.80 6.11
CA PRO A 53 14.25 -11.37 4.78
C PRO A 53 15.54 -10.93 4.10
N LEU A 54 15.98 -9.68 4.30
CA LEU A 54 17.26 -9.21 3.77
C LEU A 54 18.44 -10.02 4.31
N ALA A 55 18.48 -10.27 5.62
CA ALA A 55 19.54 -11.06 6.25
C ALA A 55 19.54 -12.52 5.73
N LEU A 56 18.36 -13.12 5.55
CA LEU A 56 18.22 -14.47 4.98
C LEU A 56 18.78 -14.54 3.55
N ILE A 57 18.41 -13.58 2.69
CA ILE A 57 18.92 -13.50 1.32
C ILE A 57 20.44 -13.37 1.32
N LEU A 58 21.00 -12.48 2.16
CA LEU A 58 22.44 -12.25 2.25
C LEU A 58 23.19 -13.52 2.71
N ALA A 59 22.63 -14.26 3.66
CA ALA A 59 23.20 -15.54 4.10
C ALA A 59 23.23 -16.59 2.96
N VAL A 60 22.15 -16.71 2.19
CA VAL A 60 22.08 -17.62 1.04
C VAL A 60 23.09 -17.23 -0.04
N VAL A 61 23.23 -15.94 -0.34
CA VAL A 61 24.21 -15.44 -1.31
C VAL A 61 25.64 -15.80 -0.90
N VAL A 62 26.00 -15.59 0.37
CA VAL A 62 27.34 -15.93 0.89
C VAL A 62 27.60 -17.44 0.80
N LEU A 63 26.61 -18.27 1.11
CA LEU A 63 26.73 -19.73 1.03
C LEU A 63 26.97 -20.20 -0.42
N ILE A 64 26.21 -19.66 -1.38
CA ILE A 64 26.39 -19.97 -2.80
C ILE A 64 27.76 -19.49 -3.30
N ALA A 65 28.17 -18.27 -2.93
CA ALA A 65 29.48 -17.74 -3.31
C ALA A 65 30.62 -18.59 -2.76
N ALA A 66 30.54 -19.02 -1.50
CA ALA A 66 31.52 -19.91 -0.87
C ALA A 66 31.58 -21.28 -1.57
N PHE A 67 30.44 -21.85 -1.96
CA PHE A 67 30.38 -23.08 -2.73
C PHE A 67 31.15 -22.95 -4.05
N PHE A 68 30.87 -21.89 -4.83
CA PHE A 68 31.57 -21.66 -6.10
C PHE A 68 33.07 -21.40 -5.91
N LEU A 69 33.45 -20.69 -4.84
CA LEU A 69 34.86 -20.45 -4.51
C LEU A 69 35.58 -21.78 -4.25
N VAL A 70 35.02 -22.65 -3.42
CA VAL A 70 35.57 -23.98 -3.14
C VAL A 70 35.62 -24.83 -4.41
N TYR A 71 34.55 -24.83 -5.20
CA TYR A 71 34.49 -25.55 -6.47
C TYR A 71 35.59 -25.10 -7.44
N ALA A 72 35.79 -23.79 -7.60
CA ALA A 72 36.84 -23.25 -8.45
C ALA A 72 38.24 -23.65 -7.96
N LEU A 73 38.48 -23.61 -6.64
CA LEU A 73 39.75 -24.06 -6.05
C LEU A 73 40.00 -25.55 -6.28
N VAL A 74 38.97 -26.39 -6.22
CA VAL A 74 39.08 -27.83 -6.53
C VAL A 74 39.36 -28.04 -8.01
N LEU A 75 38.74 -27.26 -8.90
CA LEU A 75 38.88 -27.40 -10.35
C LEU A 75 40.23 -26.90 -10.88
N ILE A 76 40.83 -25.90 -10.24
CA ILE A 76 42.12 -25.32 -10.63
C ILE A 76 43.32 -26.16 -10.12
N ARG A 77 43.07 -27.05 -9.15
CA ARG A 77 44.06 -28.04 -8.68
C ARG A 77 44.22 -29.17 -9.67
#